data_AF-A0A7Z2YC56-F1
#
_entry.id   AF-A0A7Z2YC56-F1
#
_cell.length_a   1.000
_cell.length_b   1.000
_cell.length_c   1.000
_cell.angle_alpha   90.00
_cell.angle_beta   90.00
_cell.angle_gamma   90.00
#
_symmetry.space_group_name_H-M   'P 1'
#
loop_
_entity.id
_entity.type
_entity.pdbx_description
1 polymer ?
#
loop_
_entity_poly.entity_id
_entity_poly.type
_entity_poly.pdbx_seq_one_letter_code
_entity_poly.pdbx_strand_id
1 'polypeptide(L)'
;MTYEEAVKVLKTIKDFYPDKFQLTENTIAMLVPEIEKMEYVPVMKRLTAYVWENPFPPRLVDIASYPEEVEDQLEEERKWAQEAAAVSMETKRKFEEAMKNLMRKVTQDVYK
;
A
#
# COMPACT_ATOMS: atom_id res chain seq x y z
N MET A 1 -10.89 -9.68 -4.95
CA MET A 1 -12.02 -10.35 -4.25
C MET A 1 -13.10 -10.72 -5.27
N THR A 2 -14.09 -11.57 -4.93
CA THR A 2 -15.17 -11.92 -5.88
C THR A 2 -16.23 -10.82 -6.01
N TYR A 3 -17.06 -10.91 -7.04
CA TYR A 3 -18.21 -10.03 -7.23
C TYR A 3 -19.14 -10.01 -6.01
N GLU A 4 -19.47 -11.19 -5.46
CA GLU A 4 -20.34 -11.32 -4.30
C GLU A 4 -19.74 -10.65 -3.05
N GLU A 5 -18.43 -10.78 -2.88
CA GLU A 5 -17.67 -10.13 -1.81
C GLU A 5 -17.70 -8.61 -1.97
N ALA A 6 -17.48 -8.11 -3.18
CA ALA A 6 -17.53 -6.68 -3.49
C ALA A 6 -18.94 -6.10 -3.27
N VAL A 7 -19.99 -6.79 -3.72
CA VAL A 7 -21.38 -6.42 -3.45
C VAL A 7 -21.66 -6.44 -1.95
N LYS A 8 -21.12 -7.41 -1.22
CA LYS A 8 -21.26 -7.49 0.24
C LYS A 8 -20.62 -6.28 0.93
N VAL A 9 -19.44 -5.83 0.51
CA VAL A 9 -18.81 -4.59 1.00
C VAL A 9 -19.75 -3.40 0.81
N LEU A 10 -20.31 -3.22 -0.39
CA LEU A 10 -21.23 -2.12 -0.69
C LEU A 10 -22.53 -2.18 0.13
N LYS A 11 -23.07 -3.39 0.34
CA LYS A 11 -24.23 -3.59 1.23
C LYS A 11 -23.90 -3.26 2.67
N THR A 12 -22.73 -3.66 3.17
CA THR A 12 -22.30 -3.29 4.53
C THR A 12 -22.18 -1.78 4.69
N ILE A 13 -21.63 -1.06 3.69
CA ILE A 13 -21.62 0.42 3.71
C ILE A 13 -23.05 0.97 3.77
N LYS A 14 -23.98 0.41 2.97
CA LYS A 14 -25.39 0.81 3.01
C LYS A 14 -26.01 0.61 4.40
N ASP A 15 -25.72 -0.51 5.05
CA ASP A 15 -26.29 -0.86 6.35
C ASP A 15 -25.81 0.09 7.47
N PHE A 16 -24.55 0.51 7.44
CA PHE A 16 -24.03 1.52 8.39
C PHE A 16 -24.48 2.94 8.06
N TYR A 17 -24.78 3.23 6.79
CA TYR A 17 -25.13 4.58 6.33
C TYR A 17 -26.43 4.60 5.50
N PRO A 18 -27.58 4.18 6.07
CA PRO A 18 -28.81 3.94 5.32
C PRO A 18 -29.33 5.19 4.59
N ASP A 19 -29.18 6.39 5.14
CA ASP A 19 -29.69 7.60 4.48
C ASP A 19 -28.64 8.35 3.67
N LYS A 20 -27.35 8.00 3.84
CA LYS A 20 -26.22 8.73 3.25
C LYS A 20 -25.57 7.99 2.08
N PHE A 21 -25.78 6.69 1.98
CA PHE A 21 -25.25 5.86 0.91
C PHE A 21 -26.39 5.29 0.06
N GLN A 22 -26.41 5.62 -1.23
CA GLN A 22 -27.40 5.12 -2.17
C GLN A 22 -26.77 4.00 -3.00
N LEU A 23 -27.25 2.77 -2.76
CA LEU A 23 -26.84 1.61 -3.53
C LEU A 23 -27.82 1.42 -4.69
N THR A 24 -27.42 1.86 -5.88
CA THR A 24 -28.18 1.70 -7.13
C THR A 24 -27.46 0.75 -8.08
N GLU A 25 -28.13 0.28 -9.13
CA GLU A 25 -27.49 -0.54 -10.17
C GLU A 25 -26.27 0.16 -10.78
N ASN A 26 -26.38 1.47 -11.04
CA ASN A 26 -25.25 2.27 -11.54
C ASN A 26 -24.08 2.32 -10.55
N THR A 27 -24.38 2.46 -9.25
CA THR A 27 -23.35 2.47 -8.20
C THR A 27 -22.61 1.13 -8.14
N ILE A 28 -23.34 0.03 -8.28
CA ILE A 28 -22.75 -1.32 -8.33
C ILE A 28 -21.87 -1.47 -9.57
N ALA A 29 -22.40 -1.14 -10.75
CA ALA A 29 -21.67 -1.24 -12.01
C ALA A 29 -20.38 -0.41 -12.03
N MET A 30 -20.36 0.74 -11.33
CA MET A 30 -19.19 1.61 -11.25
C MET A 30 -18.17 1.18 -10.20
N LEU A 31 -18.62 0.77 -9.00
CA LEU A 31 -17.72 0.53 -7.87
C LEU A 31 -17.23 -0.91 -7.79
N VAL A 32 -18.04 -1.90 -8.19
CA VAL A 32 -17.66 -3.31 -8.06
C VAL A 32 -16.37 -3.65 -8.81
N PRO A 33 -16.16 -3.23 -10.08
CA PRO A 33 -14.93 -3.55 -10.81
C PRO A 33 -13.66 -3.03 -10.11
N GLU A 34 -13.75 -1.91 -9.40
CA GLU A 34 -12.62 -1.35 -8.64
C GLU A 34 -12.40 -2.09 -7.32
N ILE A 35 -13.47 -2.49 -6.64
CA ILE A 35 -13.41 -3.26 -5.39
C ILE A 35 -12.89 -4.69 -5.65
N GLU A 36 -13.21 -5.30 -6.79
CA GLU A 36 -12.73 -6.64 -7.16
C GLU A 36 -11.21 -6.73 -7.24
N LYS A 37 -10.51 -5.62 -7.54
CA LYS A 37 -9.04 -5.54 -7.54
C LYS A 37 -8.43 -5.61 -6.14
N MET A 38 -9.25 -5.52 -5.09
CA MET A 38 -8.81 -5.46 -3.70
C MET A 38 -8.96 -6.81 -2.99
N GLU A 39 -8.39 -6.91 -1.79
CA GLU A 39 -8.48 -8.07 -0.91
C GLU A 39 -9.63 -7.91 0.10
N TYR A 40 -10.55 -8.88 0.14
CA TYR A 40 -11.80 -8.77 0.90
C TYR A 40 -11.59 -8.60 2.42
N VAL A 41 -10.77 -9.46 3.03
CA VAL A 41 -10.52 -9.46 4.48
C VAL A 41 -9.95 -8.12 4.97
N PRO A 42 -8.85 -7.58 4.39
CA PRO A 42 -8.33 -6.30 4.84
C PRO A 42 -9.25 -5.12 4.51
N VAL A 43 -10.00 -5.16 3.40
CA VAL A 43 -11.04 -4.15 3.10
C VAL A 43 -12.10 -4.12 4.19
N MET A 44 -12.65 -5.27 4.60
CA MET A 44 -13.64 -5.35 5.67
C MET A 44 -13.10 -4.90 7.03
N LYS A 45 -11.83 -5.20 7.33
CA LYS A 45 -11.15 -4.72 8.53
C LYS A 45 -11.05 -3.19 8.56
N ARG A 46 -10.63 -2.58 7.45
CA ARG A 46 -10.53 -1.11 7.30
C ARG A 46 -11.92 -0.47 7.36
N LEU A 47 -12.91 -1.04 6.68
CA LEU A 47 -14.29 -0.57 6.73
C LEU A 47 -14.83 -0.59 8.15
N THR A 48 -14.63 -1.69 8.89
CA THR A 48 -15.07 -1.80 10.28
C THR A 48 -14.41 -0.74 11.16
N ALA A 49 -13.11 -0.51 11.02
CA ALA A 49 -12.43 0.55 11.77
C ALA A 49 -12.96 1.94 11.41
N TYR A 50 -13.19 2.19 10.12
CA TYR A 50 -13.66 3.49 9.63
C TYR A 50 -15.05 3.85 10.18
N VAL A 51 -15.99 2.91 10.20
CA VAL A 51 -17.37 3.17 10.67
C VAL A 51 -17.46 3.50 12.15
N TRP A 52 -16.47 3.12 12.97
CA TRP A 52 -16.43 3.48 14.38
C TRP A 52 -16.16 4.97 14.63
N GLU A 53 -15.41 5.60 13.73
CA GLU A 53 -14.88 6.96 13.94
C GLU A 53 -15.58 8.00 13.06
N ASN A 54 -16.22 7.58 11.97
CA ASN A 54 -16.69 8.48 10.92
C ASN A 54 -18.22 8.44 10.76
N PRO A 55 -18.90 9.60 10.84
CA PRO A 55 -20.35 9.68 10.64
C PRO A 55 -20.77 9.68 9.17
N PHE A 56 -19.84 9.69 8.21
CA PHE A 56 -20.10 9.76 6.77
C PHE A 56 -19.54 8.54 6.04
N PRO A 57 -20.18 8.07 4.95
CA PRO A 57 -19.71 6.92 4.19
C PRO A 57 -18.25 7.06 3.74
N PRO A 58 -17.47 5.96 3.74
CA PRO A 58 -16.11 5.98 3.22
C PRO A 58 -16.09 6.19 1.71
N ARG A 59 -14.99 6.77 1.22
CA ARG A 59 -14.58 6.66 -0.18
C ARG A 59 -13.82 5.36 -0.36
N LEU A 60 -13.64 4.93 -1.61
CA LEU A 60 -12.88 3.71 -1.93
C LEU A 60 -11.47 3.72 -1.33
N VAL A 61 -10.78 4.87 -1.39
CA VAL A 61 -9.42 5.03 -0.85
C VAL A 61 -9.33 4.81 0.66
N ASP A 62 -10.42 5.07 1.40
CA ASP A 62 -10.44 4.94 2.85
C ASP A 62 -10.50 3.45 3.28
N ILE A 63 -10.90 2.56 2.37
CA ILE A 63 -11.01 1.11 2.61
C ILE A 63 -10.11 0.26 1.70
N ALA A 64 -9.41 0.88 0.75
CA ALA A 64 -8.66 0.16 -0.29
C ALA A 64 -7.55 -0.73 0.28
N SER A 65 -7.44 -1.96 -0.19
CA SER A 65 -6.31 -2.85 0.13
C SER A 65 -6.03 -3.73 -1.08
N TYR A 66 -4.90 -3.50 -1.74
CA TYR A 66 -4.53 -4.22 -2.95
C TYR A 66 -3.54 -5.34 -2.60
N PRO A 67 -3.61 -6.48 -3.29
CA PRO A 67 -2.57 -7.50 -3.16
C PRO A 67 -1.22 -6.89 -3.54
N GLU A 68 -0.16 -7.30 -2.85
CA GLU A 68 1.20 -6.94 -3.25
C GLU A 68 1.48 -7.55 -4.64
N GLU A 69 2.01 -6.74 -5.57
CA GLU A 69 2.47 -7.23 -6.86
C GLU A 69 3.79 -7.98 -6.66
N VAL A 70 3.69 -9.26 -6.31
CA VAL A 70 4.84 -10.11 -5.92
C VAL A 70 5.83 -10.32 -7.07
N GLU A 71 5.37 -10.29 -8.33
CA GLU A 71 6.22 -10.64 -9.48
C GLU A 71 7.29 -9.58 -9.80
N ASP A 72 6.97 -8.28 -9.73
CA ASP A 72 7.93 -7.23 -10.13
C ASP A 72 8.97 -6.97 -9.01
N GLN A 73 8.54 -6.99 -7.75
CA GLN A 73 9.40 -6.71 -6.60
C GLN A 73 10.46 -7.78 -6.38
N LEU A 74 10.12 -9.07 -6.57
CA LEU A 74 11.09 -10.17 -6.44
C LEU A 74 12.15 -10.15 -7.55
N GLU A 75 11.79 -9.70 -8.76
CA GLU A 75 12.77 -9.55 -9.84
C GLU A 75 13.73 -8.38 -9.59
N GLU A 76 13.23 -7.25 -9.08
CA GLU A 76 14.07 -6.11 -8.70
C GLU A 76 15.04 -6.47 -7.58
N GLU A 77 14.56 -7.15 -6.52
CA GLU A 77 15.42 -7.60 -5.42
C GLU A 77 16.52 -8.56 -5.90
N ARG A 78 16.18 -9.47 -6.82
CA ARG A 78 17.16 -10.37 -7.43
C ARG A 78 18.19 -9.62 -8.27
N LYS A 79 17.76 -8.64 -9.07
CA LYS A 79 18.66 -7.79 -9.87
C LYS A 79 19.62 -7.03 -8.95
N TRP A 80 19.12 -6.38 -7.91
CA TRP A 80 19.96 -5.65 -6.95
C TRP A 80 20.93 -6.57 -6.21
N ALA A 81 20.51 -7.77 -5.83
CA ALA A 81 21.39 -8.75 -5.20
C ALA A 81 22.52 -9.21 -6.14
N GLN A 82 22.21 -9.43 -7.43
CA GLN A 82 23.20 -9.77 -8.45
C GLN A 82 24.17 -8.62 -8.70
N GLU A 83 23.66 -7.39 -8.83
CA GLU A 83 24.48 -6.18 -9.01
C GLU A 83 25.41 -5.97 -7.82
N ALA A 84 24.91 -6.10 -6.58
CA ALA A 84 25.70 -5.96 -5.36
C ALA A 84 26.76 -7.06 -5.20
N ALA A 85 26.48 -8.27 -5.70
CA ALA A 85 27.45 -9.38 -5.74
C ALA A 85 28.54 -9.16 -6.81
N ALA A 86 28.20 -8.52 -7.93
CA ALA A 86 29.14 -8.19 -9.00
C ALA A 86 30.12 -7.06 -8.63
N VAL A 87 29.82 -6.25 -7.61
CA VAL A 87 30.73 -5.21 -7.13
C VAL A 87 31.98 -5.83 -6.51
N SER A 88 33.15 -5.46 -7.03
CA SER A 88 34.44 -5.93 -6.52
C SER A 88 34.72 -5.47 -5.08
N MET A 89 35.50 -6.28 -4.35
CA MET A 89 35.92 -5.95 -2.97
C MET A 89 36.69 -4.63 -2.88
N GLU A 90 37.44 -4.27 -3.92
CA GLU A 90 38.16 -3.00 -3.98
C GLU A 90 37.19 -1.80 -4.02
N THR A 91 36.11 -1.91 -4.80
CA THR A 91 35.08 -0.87 -4.89
C THR A 91 34.33 -0.72 -3.57
N LYS A 92 34.00 -1.85 -2.89
CA LYS A 92 33.39 -1.82 -1.55
C LYS A 92 34.28 -1.10 -0.53
N ARG A 93 35.59 -1.40 -0.55
CA ARG A 93 36.56 -0.74 0.35
C ARG A 93 36.68 0.76 0.10
N LYS A 94 36.76 1.19 -1.17
CA LYS A 94 36.80 2.61 -1.53
C LYS A 94 35.53 3.35 -1.10
N PHE A 95 34.37 2.71 -1.23
CA PHE A 95 33.10 3.26 -0.77
C PHE A 95 33.08 3.44 0.76
N GLU A 96 33.50 2.42 1.52
CA GLU A 96 33.58 2.51 2.98
C GLU A 96 34.50 3.65 3.46
N GLU A 97 35.67 3.81 2.83
CA GLU A 97 36.61 4.89 3.14
C GLU A 97 36.03 6.27 2.82
N ALA A 98 35.36 6.42 1.67
CA ALA A 98 34.69 7.65 1.29
C ALA A 98 33.55 8.00 2.26
N MET A 99 32.75 7.01 2.66
CA MET A 99 31.62 7.19 3.57
C MET A 99 32.07 7.55 5.00
N LYS A 100 33.13 6.90 5.51
CA LYS A 100 33.77 7.28 6.79
C LYS A 100 34.28 8.72 6.76
N ASN A 101 34.90 9.14 5.66
CA ASN A 101 35.37 10.51 5.49
C ASN A 101 34.23 11.53 5.44
N LEU A 102 33.12 11.19 4.78
CA LEU A 102 31.93 12.04 4.73
C LEU A 102 31.33 12.22 6.14
N MET A 103 31.12 11.13 6.87
CA MET A 103 30.57 11.17 8.23
C MET A 103 31.44 11.99 9.18
N ARG A 104 32.77 11.90 9.05
CA ARG A 104 33.70 12.72 9.83
C ARG A 104 33.57 14.21 9.51
N LYS A 105 33.44 14.57 8.22
CA LYS A 105 33.25 15.96 7.80
C LYS A 105 31.93 16.54 8.29
N VAL A 106 30.82 15.83 8.08
CA VAL A 106 29.48 16.26 8.54
C VAL A 106 29.46 16.44 10.06
N THR A 107 30.03 15.50 10.81
CA THR A 107 30.14 15.63 12.27
C THR A 107 30.97 16.85 12.67
N GLN A 108 32.10 17.12 11.98
CA GLN A 108 32.93 18.29 12.27
C GLN A 108 32.28 19.63 11.91
N ASP A 109 31.42 19.67 10.89
CA ASP A 109 30.67 20.86 10.51
C ASP A 109 29.46 21.13 11.44
N VAL A 110 28.95 20.10 12.14
CA VAL A 110 27.88 20.26 13.14
C VAL A 110 28.38 20.82 14.49
N TYR A 111 29.67 20.70 14.79
CA TYR A 111 30.29 21.20 16.05
C TYR A 111 31.11 22.49 15.87
N LYS A 112 30.89 23.25 14.79
CA LYS A 112 31.41 24.61 14.57
C LYS A 112 30.30 25.64 14.70
#